data_AF-A0A2U2I581-F1
#
_entry.id   AF-A0A2U2I581-F1
#
_cell.length_a   1.000
_cell.length_b   1.000
_cell.length_c   1.000
_cell.angle_alpha   90.00
_cell.angle_beta   90.00
_cell.angle_gamma   90.00
#
_symmetry.space_group_name_H-M   'P 1'
#
loop_
_entity.id
_entity.type
_entity.pdbx_description
1 polymer ?
#
loop_
_entity_poly.entity_id
_entity_poly.type
_entity_poly.pdbx_seq_one_letter_code
_entity_poly.pdbx_strand_id
1 'polypeptide(L)'
;MDKIRKNDEVIVLTGKDKGKRGVVQQRIDAEHVVVEGVNIAKKATKPNPMTGVTGGIVDKTMPIHVSNVALFNAATGKADRVGFKDVDGKKVRVFKSSGEVVKV
;
A
#
# COMPACT_ATOMS: atom_id res chain seq x y z
N MET A 1 -4.06 -4.84 15.39
CA MET A 1 -2.85 -4.07 14.99
C MET A 1 -2.52 -4.43 13.57
N ASP A 2 -2.39 -3.42 12.72
CA ASP A 2 -2.20 -3.62 11.30
C ASP A 2 -0.73 -3.79 10.93
N LYS A 3 -0.46 -4.78 10.08
CA LYS A 3 0.87 -5.02 9.52
C LYS A 3 1.25 -3.95 8.51
N ILE A 4 0.28 -3.46 7.74
CA ILE A 4 0.43 -2.41 6.72
C ILE A 4 -0.34 -1.17 7.17
N ARG A 5 0.30 -0.01 7.08
CA ARG A 5 -0.20 1.31 7.48
C ARG A 5 -0.04 2.31 6.34
N LYS A 6 -0.70 3.46 6.49
CA LYS A 6 -0.51 4.61 5.59
C LYS A 6 0.97 5.03 5.59
N ASN A 7 1.46 5.46 4.43
CA ASN A 7 2.85 5.85 4.15
C ASN A 7 3.89 4.72 4.17
N ASP A 8 3.49 3.46 4.38
CA ASP A 8 4.44 2.35 4.18
C ASP A 8 4.79 2.20 2.70
N GLU A 9 6.06 1.93 2.40
CA GLU A 9 6.49 1.46 1.08
C GLU A 9 6.21 -0.04 0.96
N VAL A 10 5.46 -0.41 -0.07
CA VAL A 10 5.05 -1.79 -0.32
C VAL A 10 5.41 -2.24 -1.72
N ILE A 11 5.53 -3.56 -1.88
CA ILE A 11 5.72 -4.23 -3.15
C ILE A 11 4.55 -5.18 -3.40
N VAL A 12 4.08 -5.23 -4.64
CA VAL A 12 2.99 -6.11 -5.07
C VAL A 12 3.52 -7.53 -5.29
N LEU A 13 2.98 -8.50 -4.56
CA LEU A 13 3.36 -9.91 -4.64
C LEU A 13 2.67 -10.63 -5.80
N THR A 14 1.40 -10.31 -6.04
CA THR A 14 0.53 -11.02 -6.99
C THR A 14 -0.42 -10.05 -7.67
N GLY A 15 -0.86 -10.42 -8.89
CA GLY A 15 -1.78 -9.62 -9.71
C GLY A 15 -1.11 -8.94 -10.90
N LYS A 16 -1.86 -8.05 -11.56
CA LYS A 16 -1.44 -7.35 -12.80
C LYS A 16 -0.14 -6.58 -12.64
N ASP A 17 0.06 -5.98 -11.47
CA ASP A 17 1.18 -5.08 -11.18
C ASP A 17 2.26 -5.75 -10.32
N LYS A 18 2.39 -7.09 -10.38
CA LYS A 18 3.38 -7.85 -9.62
C LYS A 18 4.80 -7.29 -9.79
N GLY A 19 5.51 -7.12 -8.68
CA GLY A 19 6.87 -6.59 -8.62
C GLY A 19 6.96 -5.06 -8.60
N LYS A 20 5.87 -4.34 -8.88
CA LYS A 20 5.85 -2.88 -8.72
C LYS A 20 5.90 -2.50 -7.25
N ARG A 21 6.62 -1.41 -6.97
CA ARG A 21 6.69 -0.76 -5.66
C ARG A 21 5.79 0.48 -5.66
N GLY A 22 5.27 0.83 -4.50
CA GLY A 22 4.48 2.04 -4.32
C GLY A 22 4.25 2.34 -2.84
N VAL A 23 3.79 3.55 -2.57
CA VAL A 23 3.47 4.00 -1.22
C VAL A 23 1.98 3.79 -0.94
N VAL A 24 1.65 3.32 0.25
CA VAL A 24 0.26 3.17 0.70
C VAL A 24 -0.33 4.55 0.98
N GLN A 25 -1.20 5.01 0.08
CA GLN A 25 -1.87 6.31 0.19
C GLN A 25 -2.91 6.31 1.31
N GLN A 26 -3.70 5.25 1.36
CA GLN A 26 -4.70 5.06 2.39
C GLN A 26 -5.15 3.61 2.47
N ARG A 27 -5.71 3.26 3.62
CA ARG A 27 -6.44 2.03 3.82
C ARG A 27 -7.94 2.32 3.72
N ILE A 28 -8.65 1.55 2.91
CA ILE A 28 -10.09 1.76 2.69
C ILE A 28 -10.89 0.94 3.70
N ASP A 29 -10.50 -0.32 3.90
CA ASP A 29 -11.17 -1.23 4.83
C ASP A 29 -10.15 -2.20 5.47
N ALA A 30 -10.63 -3.23 6.17
CA ALA A 30 -9.77 -4.21 6.82
C ALA A 30 -8.90 -5.03 5.84
N GLU A 31 -9.30 -5.13 4.58
CA GLU A 31 -8.73 -6.03 3.59
C GLU A 31 -8.11 -5.30 2.39
N HIS A 32 -8.44 -4.03 2.16
CA HIS A 32 -8.04 -3.28 0.97
C HIS A 32 -7.24 -2.01 1.28
N VAL A 33 -6.19 -1.80 0.50
CA VAL A 33 -5.32 -0.63 0.54
C VAL A 33 -5.20 0.00 -0.84
N VAL A 34 -5.03 1.33 -0.90
CA VAL A 34 -4.73 2.05 -2.14
C VAL A 34 -3.23 2.30 -2.16
N VAL A 35 -2.57 1.77 -3.19
CA VAL A 35 -1.12 1.91 -3.38
C VAL A 35 -0.89 2.75 -4.62
N GLU A 36 -0.11 3.81 -4.48
CA GLU A 36 0.19 4.72 -5.59
C GLU A 36 0.81 3.98 -6.78
N GLY A 37 0.34 4.30 -7.99
CA GLY A 37 0.84 3.69 -9.23
C GLY A 37 0.42 2.23 -9.47
N VAL A 38 -0.34 1.62 -8.56
CA VAL A 38 -0.77 0.21 -8.62
C VAL A 38 -2.28 0.13 -8.86
N ASN A 39 -2.72 -0.86 -9.63
CA ASN A 39 -4.12 -1.11 -9.95
C ASN A 39 -4.83 0.11 -10.56
N ILE A 40 -4.18 0.75 -11.54
CA ILE A 40 -4.73 1.93 -12.22
C ILE A 40 -5.86 1.50 -13.15
N ALA A 41 -7.04 2.10 -12.95
CA ALA A 41 -8.21 1.94 -13.80
C ALA A 41 -8.52 3.26 -14.53
N LYS A 42 -8.91 3.14 -15.80
CA LYS A 42 -9.41 4.26 -16.60
C LYS A 42 -10.88 4.49 -16.29
N LYS A 43 -11.19 5.58 -15.60
CA LYS A 43 -12.57 5.95 -15.27
C LYS A 43 -13.06 7.05 -16.20
N ALA A 44 -14.05 6.74 -17.01
CA ALA A 44 -14.81 7.76 -17.73
C ALA A 44 -15.66 8.56 -16.73
N THR A 45 -15.32 9.83 -16.54
CA THR A 45 -16.00 10.73 -15.61
C THR A 45 -16.83 11.73 -16.41
N LYS A 46 -18.13 11.80 -16.12
CA LYS A 46 -19.01 12.81 -16.73
C LYS A 46 -18.60 14.20 -16.23
N PRO A 47 -18.61 15.23 -17.09
CA PRO A 47 -18.38 16.60 -16.66
C PRO A 47 -19.43 17.03 -15.64
N ASN A 48 -19.01 17.77 -14.61
CA ASN A 48 -19.89 18.38 -13.63
C ASN A 48 -19.51 19.86 -13.47
N PRO A 49 -20.28 20.77 -14.10
CA PRO A 49 -20.00 22.21 -14.07
C PRO A 49 -20.05 22.81 -12.66
N MET A 50 -20.89 22.30 -11.76
CA MET A 50 -21.03 22.85 -10.41
C MET A 50 -19.80 22.62 -9.53
N THR A 51 -19.06 21.53 -9.80
CA THR A 51 -17.83 21.19 -9.07
C THR A 51 -16.57 21.53 -9.87
N GLY A 52 -16.69 22.22 -11.02
CA GLY A 52 -15.58 22.55 -11.90
C GLY A 52 -14.89 21.35 -12.55
N VAL A 53 -15.54 20.18 -12.61
CA VAL A 53 -14.95 18.96 -13.16
C VAL A 53 -15.22 18.93 -14.67
N THR A 54 -14.16 19.07 -15.46
CA THR A 54 -14.19 19.11 -16.94
C THR A 54 -14.63 17.80 -17.58
N GLY A 55 -14.64 16.69 -16.83
CA GLY A 55 -14.93 15.35 -17.34
C GLY A 55 -13.75 14.74 -18.12
N GLY A 56 -13.98 13.56 -18.71
CA GLY A 56 -12.98 12.84 -19.52
C GLY A 56 -12.53 11.52 -18.91
N ILE A 57 -11.49 10.93 -19.49
CA ILE A 57 -10.88 9.69 -18.97
C ILE A 57 -9.85 10.08 -17.92
N VAL A 58 -10.13 9.72 -16.67
CA VAL A 58 -9.25 9.97 -15.53
C VAL A 58 -8.63 8.65 -15.10
N ASP A 59 -7.32 8.63 -14.93
CA ASP A 59 -6.62 7.49 -14.34
C ASP A 59 -6.82 7.53 -12.82
N LYS A 60 -7.43 6.47 -12.28
CA LYS A 60 -7.71 6.35 -10.85
C LYS A 60 -7.07 5.08 -10.30
N THR A 61 -6.30 5.25 -9.23
CA THR A 61 -5.75 4.14 -8.44
C THR A 61 -6.88 3.42 -7.72
N MET A 62 -7.03 2.13 -7.98
CA MET A 62 -8.05 1.29 -7.36
C MET A 62 -7.47 0.52 -6.17
N PRO A 63 -8.31 0.07 -5.23
CA PRO A 63 -7.86 -0.67 -4.06
C PRO A 63 -7.27 -2.03 -4.47
N ILE A 64 -6.29 -2.50 -3.73
CA ILE A 64 -5.71 -3.84 -3.83
C ILE A 64 -5.85 -4.57 -2.49
N HIS A 65 -6.10 -5.87 -2.53
CA HIS A 65 -6.20 -6.69 -1.34
C HIS A 65 -4.85 -6.78 -0.59
N VAL A 66 -4.89 -6.69 0.74
CA VAL A 66 -3.73 -6.62 1.64
C VAL A 66 -2.85 -7.87 1.58
N SER A 67 -3.41 -9.03 1.22
CA SER A 67 -2.62 -10.26 1.03
C SER A 67 -1.71 -10.21 -0.20
N ASN A 68 -2.03 -9.34 -1.18
CA ASN A 68 -1.29 -9.25 -2.44
C ASN A 68 -0.16 -8.23 -2.38
N VAL A 69 0.07 -7.63 -1.22
CA VAL A 69 1.13 -6.66 -0.97
C VAL A 69 1.96 -7.06 0.25
N ALA A 70 3.25 -6.73 0.23
CA ALA A 70 4.15 -6.89 1.37
C ALA A 70 4.93 -5.60 1.58
N LEU A 71 5.41 -5.37 2.81
CA LEU A 71 6.33 -4.27 3.03
C LEU A 71 7.63 -4.53 2.27
N PHE A 72 8.12 -3.46 1.64
CA PHE A 72 9.41 -3.47 1.03
C PHE A 72 10.48 -3.28 2.11
N ASN A 73 11.40 -4.24 2.22
CA ASN A 73 12.54 -4.11 3.11
C ASN A 73 13.69 -3.45 2.34
N ALA A 74 13.95 -2.18 2.65
CA ALA A 74 15.00 -1.40 1.99
C ALA A 74 16.42 -1.97 2.21
N ALA A 75 16.66 -2.68 3.32
CA ALA A 75 17.96 -3.27 3.61
C ALA A 75 18.24 -4.51 2.74
N THR A 76 17.22 -5.32 2.46
CA THR A 76 17.37 -6.55 1.65
C THR A 76 16.92 -6.39 0.20
N GLY A 77 16.24 -5.28 -0.14
CA GLY A 77 15.70 -5.00 -1.46
C GLY A 77 14.54 -5.93 -1.86
N LYS A 78 13.90 -6.61 -0.91
CA LYS A 78 12.91 -7.67 -1.16
C LYS A 78 11.64 -7.45 -0.34
N ALA A 79 10.58 -8.15 -0.74
CA ALA A 79 9.35 -8.27 0.05
C ALA A 79 9.63 -9.00 1.36
N ASP A 80 9.12 -8.49 2.48
CA ASP A 80 9.32 -9.10 3.79
C ASP A 80 8.04 -9.18 4.62
N ARG A 81 7.98 -10.18 5.49
CA ARG A 81 6.87 -10.39 6.43
C ARG A 81 7.10 -9.56 7.68
N VAL A 82 6.03 -8.95 8.17
CA VAL A 82 6.05 -8.16 9.40
C VAL A 82 5.56 -8.98 10.59
N GLY A 83 6.28 -8.89 11.70
CA GLY A 83 5.90 -9.34 13.03
C GLY A 83 5.73 -8.17 14.00
N PHE A 84 5.39 -8.48 15.24
CA PHE A 84 5.32 -7.51 16.34
C PHE A 84 6.23 -7.97 17.46
N LYS A 85 6.96 -7.03 18.06
CA LYS A 85 7.77 -7.25 19.25
C LYS A 85 7.43 -6.19 20.29
N ASP A 86 7.35 -6.57 21.55
CA ASP A 86 7.22 -5.63 22.65
C ASP A 86 8.61 -5.09 23.01
N VAL A 87 8.77 -3.77 22.93
CA VAL A 87 9.97 -3.04 23.36
C VAL A 87 9.48 -1.94 24.32
N ASP A 88 9.93 -2.00 25.57
CA ASP A 88 9.61 -1.02 26.62
C ASP A 88 8.10 -0.76 26.78
N GLY A 89 7.30 -1.84 26.74
CA GLY A 89 5.84 -1.79 26.87
C GLY A 89 5.09 -1.29 25.62
N LYS A 90 5.79 -1.03 24.51
CA LYS A 90 5.18 -0.66 23.22
C LYS A 90 5.41 -1.74 22.16
N LYS A 91 4.33 -2.16 21.50
CA LYS A 91 4.42 -3.06 20.34
C LYS A 91 4.94 -2.32 19.11
N VAL A 92 6.15 -2.67 18.69
CA VAL A 92 6.77 -2.19 17.45
C VAL A 92 6.65 -3.24 16.34
N ARG A 93 6.54 -2.76 15.10
CA ARG A 93 6.58 -3.62 13.91
C ARG A 93 8.02 -3.97 13.60
N VAL A 94 8.29 -5.25 13.35
CA VAL A 94 9.62 -5.74 13.01
C VAL A 94 9.58 -6.59 11.75
N PHE A 95 10.63 -6.50 10.93
CA PHE A 95 10.84 -7.42 9.83
C PHE A 95 11.20 -8.80 10.36
N LYS A 96 10.55 -9.86 9.84
CA LYS A 96 10.82 -11.23 10.31
C LYS A 96 12.17 -11.76 9.82
N SER A 97 12.71 -11.25 8.72
CA SER A 97 13.99 -11.70 8.18
C SER A 97 15.18 -11.16 8.97
N SER A 98 15.22 -9.85 9.24
CA SER A 98 16.33 -9.17 9.92
C SER A 98 16.09 -8.89 11.40
N GLY A 99 14.83 -8.93 11.85
CA GLY A 99 14.46 -8.49 13.21
C GLY A 99 14.48 -6.98 13.41
N GLU A 100 14.80 -6.21 12.36
CA GLU A 100 14.86 -4.76 12.42
C GLU A 100 13.48 -4.12 12.56
N VAL A 101 13.43 -2.98 13.24
CA VAL A 101 12.21 -2.20 13.42
C VAL A 101 11.84 -1.52 12.11
N VAL A 102 10.57 -1.70 11.69
CA VAL A 102 10.01 -1.01 10.53
C VAL A 102 9.90 0.48 10.86
N LYS A 103 10.76 1.28 10.23
CA LYS A 103 10.61 2.75 10.22
C LYS A 103 9.60 3.12 9.12
N VAL A 104 8.63 3.95 9.49
CA VAL A 104 7.65 4.56 8.57
C VAL A 104 8.25 5.86 8.06
#